data_AF-A0A923YG54-F1
#
_entry.id   AF-A0A923YG54-F1
#
_cell.length_a   1.000
_cell.length_b   1.000
_cell.length_c   1.000
_cell.angle_alpha   90.00
_cell.angle_beta   90.00
_cell.angle_gamma   90.00
#
_symmetry.space_group_name_H-M   'P 1'
#
loop_
_entity.id
_entity.type
_entity.pdbx_description
1 polymer ?
#
loop_
_entity_poly.entity_id
_entity_poly.type
_entity_poly.pdbx_seq_one_letter_code
_entity_poly.pdbx_strand_id
1 'polypeptide(L)'
;MVQPNTWKHDVDIYIPNDALTGRALVVANNGINIASDNNGIKPTFDFTEAMAIAIAQQTKTLIVSVSNVPNQYLTYTDEGVARREDSIVAHSWKLFMQSPETRPFMSLHVPVMEAIFKNMDLAEKELQPWKIRKFIGTGLSKRAWSTWFAAIADTRIEAIAPFVIDIFSMDKVLDDTYQTYGENWPLAFDEYHREGITGQRKTENIDKLMRIEDPLRYLDSAYPQRLAIPKCILNATGDNFYVPDNTRFYFDQLPGIKALRVAPNSDHYGIRNYVETSLITLINRLHHAVTLPRMRMQWTKSGVKKGSISNVLQLGFSEMPVKVVQWIASNPTARDFRYACGIRYEATPIAPARNVTAWMTTPGERWKSFLLKRNLQMAS
;
A
#
# COMPACT_ATOMS: atom_id res chain seq x y z
N MET A 1 -0.46 -9.90 28.01
CA MET A 1 -1.12 -10.30 26.75
C MET A 1 -0.11 -10.64 25.67
N VAL A 2 1.01 -9.91 25.55
CA VAL A 2 2.10 -10.23 24.60
C VAL A 2 3.47 -10.04 25.23
N GLN A 3 4.46 -10.82 24.81
CA GLN A 3 5.87 -10.72 25.20
C GLN A 3 6.79 -10.61 23.96
N PRO A 4 7.84 -9.77 23.98
CA PRO A 4 8.11 -8.78 25.01
C PRO A 4 7.06 -7.66 25.01
N ASN A 5 6.75 -7.14 26.21
CA ASN A 5 5.82 -6.02 26.38
C ASN A 5 6.46 -4.65 26.06
N THR A 6 7.78 -4.60 25.89
CA THR A 6 8.54 -3.40 25.51
C THR A 6 9.05 -3.59 24.09
N TRP A 7 8.71 -2.65 23.21
CA TRP A 7 9.13 -2.68 21.82
C TRP A 7 10.39 -1.84 21.62
N LYS A 8 11.32 -2.36 20.82
CA LYS A 8 12.58 -1.68 20.49
C LYS A 8 12.70 -1.60 18.98
N HIS A 9 13.08 -0.44 18.48
CA HIS A 9 13.23 -0.20 17.05
C HIS A 9 14.60 0.42 16.79
N ASP A 10 15.19 0.08 15.65
CA ASP A 10 16.40 0.74 15.15
C ASP A 10 15.96 1.88 14.23
N VAL A 11 16.62 3.03 14.32
CA VAL A 11 16.33 4.19 13.49
C VAL A 11 17.58 4.62 12.75
N ASP A 12 17.49 4.60 11.42
CA ASP A 12 18.53 5.11 10.53
C ASP A 12 18.11 6.47 9.97
N ILE A 13 19.00 7.45 10.08
CA ILE A 13 18.79 8.82 9.61
C ILE A 13 19.79 9.14 8.50
N TYR A 14 19.27 9.47 7.32
CA TYR A 14 20.06 9.84 6.15
C TYR A 14 19.92 11.32 5.87
N ILE A 15 21.03 12.05 5.96
CA ILE A 15 21.09 13.50 5.79
C ILE A 15 21.95 13.81 4.57
N PRO A 16 21.37 14.26 3.43
CA PRO A 16 22.16 14.66 2.28
C PRO A 16 22.91 15.98 2.56
N ASN A 17 24.07 16.17 1.91
CA ASN A 17 24.93 17.35 2.13
C ASN A 17 24.20 18.69 1.91
N ASP A 18 23.24 18.74 0.99
CA ASP A 18 22.44 19.90 0.62
C ASP A 18 20.96 19.76 1.04
N ALA A 19 20.74 19.11 2.18
CA ALA A 19 19.43 18.86 2.76
C ALA A 19 18.54 20.11 2.90
N LEU A 20 17.32 20.01 2.36
CA LEU A 20 16.25 20.97 2.55
C LEU A 20 15.68 20.89 3.97
N THR A 21 15.09 22.00 4.43
CA THR A 21 14.52 22.12 5.79
C THR A 21 13.01 21.87 5.81
N GLY A 22 12.46 21.56 6.98
CA GLY A 22 11.02 21.52 7.23
C GLY A 22 10.34 20.18 6.97
N ARG A 23 10.85 19.39 6.02
CA ARG A 23 10.23 18.14 5.56
C ARG A 23 11.20 16.96 5.56
N ALA A 24 10.74 15.81 6.03
CA ALA A 24 11.46 14.54 5.95
C ALA A 24 10.57 13.42 5.36
N LEU A 25 11.19 12.37 4.81
CA LEU A 25 10.52 11.11 4.53
C LEU A 25 10.60 10.22 5.79
N VAL A 26 9.46 9.79 6.31
CA VAL A 26 9.41 8.78 7.37
C VAL A 26 9.06 7.41 6.77
N VAL A 27 9.92 6.43 6.99
CA VAL A 27 9.79 5.08 6.43
C VAL A 27 9.53 4.07 7.53
N ALA A 28 8.45 3.32 7.43
CA ALA A 28 8.20 2.13 8.25
C ALA A 28 8.80 0.89 7.57
N ASN A 29 9.94 0.41 8.07
CA ASN A 29 10.76 -0.63 7.47
C ASN A 29 10.70 -1.96 8.25
N ASN A 30 11.14 -3.04 7.61
CA ASN A 30 11.13 -4.40 8.16
C ASN A 30 12.35 -4.74 8.98
N GLY A 31 12.57 -6.04 9.18
CA GLY A 31 13.50 -6.55 10.17
C GLY A 31 12.86 -7.49 11.17
N ILE A 32 13.72 -8.26 11.83
CA ILE A 32 13.38 -9.12 12.97
C ILE A 32 14.43 -8.79 14.02
N ASN A 33 14.00 -8.21 15.14
CA ASN A 33 14.89 -7.80 16.23
C ASN A 33 14.86 -8.75 17.43
N ILE A 34 13.89 -9.66 17.49
CA ILE A 34 13.75 -10.65 18.56
C ILE A 34 13.81 -12.02 17.93
N ALA A 35 14.77 -12.84 18.37
CA ALA A 35 14.88 -14.23 17.91
C ALA A 35 13.72 -15.09 18.45
N SER A 36 13.40 -16.16 17.73
CA SER A 36 12.59 -17.29 18.20
C SER A 36 13.41 -18.58 18.08
N ASP A 37 12.93 -19.67 18.66
CA ASP A 37 13.65 -20.96 18.75
C ASP A 37 14.26 -21.43 17.42
N ASN A 38 13.60 -21.13 16.30
CA ASN A 38 14.02 -21.58 14.96
C ASN A 38 14.43 -20.44 14.02
N ASN A 39 14.43 -19.17 14.45
CA ASN A 39 14.74 -18.03 13.59
C ASN A 39 15.48 -16.93 14.36
N GLY A 40 16.66 -16.54 13.86
CA GLY A 40 17.44 -15.42 14.37
C GLY A 40 16.94 -14.04 13.92
N ILE A 41 17.67 -13.03 14.40
CA ILE A 41 17.56 -11.63 13.98
C ILE A 41 17.81 -11.54 12.46
N LYS A 42 17.04 -10.68 11.77
CA LYS A 42 17.18 -10.45 10.33
C LYS A 42 17.24 -8.96 10.02
N PRO A 43 18.12 -8.55 9.09
CA PRO A 43 18.19 -7.16 8.66
C PRO A 43 16.94 -6.75 7.89
N THR A 44 16.82 -5.45 7.66
CA THR A 44 15.79 -4.89 6.81
C THR A 44 16.07 -5.18 5.33
N PHE A 45 15.01 -5.26 4.53
CA PHE A 45 15.08 -5.50 3.10
C PHE A 45 13.94 -4.84 2.30
N ASP A 46 12.92 -4.27 2.95
CA ASP A 46 11.83 -3.56 2.25
C ASP A 46 12.28 -2.19 1.72
N PHE A 47 13.10 -1.49 2.50
CA PHE A 47 13.73 -0.23 2.14
C PHE A 47 15.22 -0.31 2.49
N THR A 48 16.06 -0.37 1.46
CA THR A 48 17.51 -0.60 1.64
C THR A 48 18.26 0.71 1.88
N GLU A 49 19.44 0.61 2.48
CA GLU A 49 20.37 1.74 2.61
C GLU A 49 20.66 2.42 1.25
N ALA A 50 20.88 1.63 0.20
CA ALA A 50 21.11 2.15 -1.15
C ALA A 50 19.93 2.99 -1.66
N MET A 51 18.69 2.53 -1.44
CA MET A 51 17.49 3.31 -1.78
C MET A 51 17.41 4.59 -0.94
N ALA A 52 17.72 4.52 0.35
CA ALA A 52 17.70 5.67 1.25
C ALA A 52 18.66 6.76 0.78
N ILE A 53 19.91 6.39 0.48
CA ILE A 53 20.95 7.29 -0.04
C ILE A 53 20.51 7.91 -1.38
N ALA A 54 20.02 7.09 -2.32
CA ALA A 54 19.59 7.55 -3.63
C ALA A 54 18.43 8.55 -3.55
N ILE A 55 17.42 8.27 -2.73
CA ILE A 55 16.27 9.17 -2.51
C ILE A 55 16.74 10.45 -1.81
N ALA A 56 17.54 10.34 -0.75
CA ALA A 56 18.04 11.50 0.00
C ALA A 56 18.79 12.47 -0.93
N GLN A 57 19.73 11.96 -1.73
CA GLN A 57 20.55 12.77 -2.63
C GLN A 57 19.73 13.39 -3.77
N GLN A 58 18.86 12.62 -4.43
CA GLN A 58 18.12 13.11 -5.60
C GLN A 58 16.99 14.09 -5.23
N THR A 59 16.51 14.04 -3.99
CA THR A 59 15.39 14.88 -3.53
C THR A 59 15.80 15.93 -2.51
N LYS A 60 17.06 15.91 -2.07
CA LYS A 60 17.60 16.75 -0.98
C LYS A 60 16.77 16.65 0.30
N THR A 61 16.18 15.49 0.57
CA THR A 61 15.25 15.27 1.69
C THR A 61 15.88 14.36 2.73
N LEU A 62 15.72 14.71 4.00
CA LEU A 62 16.14 13.84 5.09
C LEU A 62 15.26 12.60 5.13
N ILE A 63 15.86 11.43 5.30
CA ILE A 63 15.13 10.15 5.41
C ILE A 63 15.29 9.63 6.84
N VAL A 64 14.18 9.30 7.47
CA VAL A 64 14.14 8.71 8.82
C VAL A 64 13.45 7.35 8.72
N SER A 65 14.25 6.30 8.68
CA SER A 65 13.76 4.92 8.54
C SER A 65 13.72 4.23 9.89
N VAL A 66 12.53 3.86 10.35
CA VAL A 66 12.34 3.03 11.54
C VAL A 66 12.19 1.56 11.15
N SER A 67 13.07 0.73 11.68
CA SER A 67 13.16 -0.70 11.40
C SER A 67 12.40 -1.52 12.43
N ASN A 68 12.20 -2.80 12.13
CA ASN A 68 11.49 -3.75 12.99
C ASN A 68 10.05 -3.30 13.25
N VAL A 69 9.31 -2.91 12.21
CA VAL A 69 7.92 -2.40 12.32
C VAL A 69 6.93 -3.37 11.63
N PRO A 70 6.29 -4.34 12.30
CA PRO A 70 6.15 -4.48 13.74
C PRO A 70 7.41 -5.02 14.42
N ASN A 71 7.52 -4.72 15.71
CA ASN A 71 8.49 -5.35 16.59
C ASN A 71 8.18 -6.84 16.64
N GLN A 72 9.15 -7.71 16.37
CA GLN A 72 8.89 -9.13 16.18
C GLN A 72 10.16 -9.99 16.37
N TYR A 73 10.05 -11.24 16.80
CA TYR A 73 8.85 -12.01 17.12
C TYR A 73 8.08 -11.53 18.37
N LEU A 74 6.78 -11.83 18.41
CA LEU A 74 5.90 -11.57 19.56
C LEU A 74 5.21 -12.87 20.02
N THR A 75 5.24 -13.14 21.32
CA THR A 75 4.61 -14.32 21.94
C THR A 75 3.36 -13.91 22.70
N TYR A 76 2.20 -14.40 22.28
CA TYR A 76 0.92 -14.11 22.94
C TYR A 76 0.68 -15.05 24.13
N THR A 77 0.12 -14.51 25.22
CA THR A 77 0.02 -15.25 26.50
C THR A 77 -1.06 -16.33 26.52
N ASP A 78 -2.03 -16.28 25.60
CA ASP A 78 -3.11 -17.27 25.49
C ASP A 78 -2.66 -18.59 24.83
N GLU A 79 -1.57 -18.57 24.05
CA GLU A 79 -1.09 -19.75 23.33
C GLU A 79 0.42 -20.01 23.47
N GLY A 80 1.22 -19.04 23.90
CA GLY A 80 2.66 -19.20 24.09
C GLY A 80 3.48 -19.34 22.80
N VAL A 81 2.89 -19.06 21.63
CA VAL A 81 3.56 -19.20 20.32
C VAL A 81 4.18 -17.88 19.87
N ALA A 82 5.46 -17.92 19.48
CA ALA A 82 6.16 -16.78 18.90
C ALA A 82 5.72 -16.57 17.44
N ARG A 83 5.13 -15.40 17.16
CA ARG A 83 4.60 -15.02 15.84
C ARG A 83 5.39 -13.88 15.21
N ARG A 84 5.30 -13.78 13.88
CA ARG A 84 5.83 -12.66 13.08
C ARG A 84 4.91 -12.32 11.92
N GLU A 85 5.12 -11.15 11.32
CA GLU A 85 4.47 -10.74 10.06
C GLU A 85 2.93 -10.89 10.12
N ASP A 86 2.29 -11.41 9.08
CA ASP A 86 0.83 -11.57 9.00
C ASP A 86 0.25 -12.46 10.12
N SER A 87 1.05 -13.37 10.68
CA SER A 87 0.61 -14.21 11.80
C SER A 87 0.31 -13.38 13.05
N ILE A 88 1.11 -12.33 13.32
CA ILE A 88 0.83 -11.39 14.42
C ILE A 88 -0.45 -10.59 14.11
N VAL A 89 -0.60 -10.11 12.87
CA VAL A 89 -1.78 -9.33 12.47
C VAL A 89 -3.05 -10.16 12.68
N ALA A 90 -3.10 -11.36 12.10
CA ALA A 90 -4.24 -12.25 12.20
C ALA A 90 -4.58 -12.61 13.65
N HIS A 91 -3.57 -12.99 14.44
CA HIS A 91 -3.81 -13.36 15.83
C HIS A 91 -4.31 -12.17 16.67
N SER A 92 -3.75 -10.97 16.46
CA SER A 92 -4.22 -9.75 17.12
C SER A 92 -5.69 -9.43 16.79
N TRP A 93 -6.11 -9.67 15.55
CA TRP A 93 -7.49 -9.46 15.11
C TRP A 93 -8.44 -10.48 15.72
N LYS A 94 -8.06 -11.75 15.81
CA LYS A 94 -8.83 -12.77 16.53
C LYS A 94 -9.04 -12.36 17.99
N LEU A 95 -7.97 -11.95 18.68
CA LEU A 95 -8.06 -11.53 20.08
C LEU A 95 -8.96 -10.30 20.27
N PHE A 96 -8.93 -9.36 19.32
CA PHE A 96 -9.88 -8.24 19.28
C PHE A 96 -11.32 -8.75 19.10
N MET A 97 -11.57 -9.55 18.07
CA MET A 97 -12.92 -10.02 17.70
C MET A 97 -13.56 -10.91 18.77
N GLN A 98 -12.77 -11.58 19.61
CA GLN A 98 -13.29 -12.34 20.75
C GLN A 98 -13.86 -11.45 21.86
N SER A 99 -13.38 -10.21 22.00
CA SER A 99 -13.82 -9.29 23.07
C SER A 99 -13.60 -7.81 22.68
N PRO A 100 -14.29 -7.29 21.65
CA PRO A 100 -13.98 -5.97 21.07
C PRO A 100 -14.10 -4.82 22.08
N GLU A 101 -15.02 -4.92 23.02
CA GLU A 101 -15.37 -3.90 24.01
C GLU A 101 -14.33 -3.79 25.13
N THR A 102 -13.68 -4.91 25.48
CA THR A 102 -12.64 -4.94 26.52
C THR A 102 -11.23 -4.90 25.95
N ARG A 103 -11.09 -5.08 24.63
CA ARG A 103 -9.80 -5.11 23.91
C ARG A 103 -9.75 -4.13 22.71
N PRO A 104 -10.15 -2.85 22.88
CA PRO A 104 -10.29 -1.92 21.75
C PRO A 104 -8.97 -1.60 21.02
N PHE A 105 -7.82 -1.82 21.65
CA PHE A 105 -6.49 -1.53 21.10
C PHE A 105 -5.70 -2.78 20.70
N MET A 106 -6.36 -3.94 20.62
CA MET A 106 -5.67 -5.21 20.43
C MET A 106 -5.10 -5.39 19.03
N SER A 107 -5.65 -4.72 18.01
CA SER A 107 -5.10 -4.80 16.66
C SER A 107 -3.64 -4.35 16.61
N LEU A 108 -2.79 -5.14 15.96
CA LEU A 108 -1.37 -4.88 15.82
C LEU A 108 -1.07 -3.51 15.21
N HIS A 109 -1.91 -3.00 14.31
CA HIS A 109 -1.61 -1.74 13.64
C HIS A 109 -1.62 -0.54 14.58
N VAL A 110 -2.28 -0.63 15.76
CA VAL A 110 -2.30 0.43 16.78
C VAL A 110 -0.89 0.69 17.34
N PRO A 111 -0.18 -0.29 17.95
CA PRO A 111 1.19 -0.07 18.42
C PRO A 111 2.20 0.14 17.26
N VAL A 112 1.94 -0.39 16.07
CA VAL A 112 2.81 -0.14 14.89
C VAL A 112 2.70 1.31 14.43
N MET A 113 1.52 1.92 14.48
CA MET A 113 1.33 3.36 14.25
C MET A 113 2.09 4.19 15.30
N GLU A 114 2.04 3.80 16.57
CA GLU A 114 2.79 4.47 17.64
C GLU A 114 4.30 4.47 17.40
N ALA A 115 4.87 3.39 16.83
CA ALA A 115 6.28 3.35 16.44
C ALA A 115 6.63 4.43 15.38
N ILE A 116 5.71 4.73 14.45
CA ILE A 116 5.87 5.81 13.47
C ILE A 116 5.84 7.17 14.17
N PHE A 117 4.94 7.37 15.15
CA PHE A 117 4.87 8.62 15.93
C PHE A 117 6.14 8.86 16.72
N LYS A 118 6.62 7.86 17.44
CA LYS A 118 7.86 7.95 18.22
C LYS A 118 9.08 8.19 17.33
N ASN A 119 9.08 7.66 16.11
CA ASN A 119 10.13 7.96 15.14
C ASN A 119 10.07 9.42 14.64
N MET A 120 8.88 9.97 14.42
CA MET A 120 8.72 11.40 14.11
C MET A 120 9.14 12.29 15.28
N ASP A 121 8.80 11.94 16.52
CA ASP A 121 9.23 12.67 17.73
C ASP A 121 10.77 12.68 17.84
N LEU A 122 11.41 11.52 17.60
CA LEU A 122 12.87 11.41 17.54
C LEU A 122 13.45 12.29 16.43
N ALA A 123 12.89 12.23 15.22
CA ALA A 123 13.33 13.05 14.10
C ALA A 123 13.24 14.55 14.41
N GLU A 124 12.12 15.00 14.99
CA GLU A 124 11.93 16.39 15.37
C GLU A 124 12.94 16.84 16.43
N LYS A 125 13.38 15.93 17.32
CA LYS A 125 14.38 16.15 18.36
C LYS A 125 15.81 16.19 17.81
N GLU A 126 16.22 15.18 17.05
CA GLU A 126 17.60 15.00 16.58
C GLU A 126 17.94 15.86 15.36
N LEU A 127 16.93 16.29 14.58
CA LEU A 127 17.12 17.07 13.35
C LEU A 127 16.79 18.56 13.53
N GLN A 128 17.06 19.15 14.71
CA GLN A 128 16.82 20.58 14.96
C GLN A 128 17.42 21.51 13.89
N PRO A 129 18.65 21.29 13.37
CA PRO A 129 19.24 22.20 12.38
C PRO A 129 18.39 22.33 11.11
N TRP A 130 17.66 21.26 10.73
CA TRP A 130 16.78 21.24 9.56
C TRP A 130 15.32 21.57 9.87
N LYS A 131 14.98 21.82 11.15
CA LYS A 131 13.64 22.23 11.60
C LYS A 131 12.52 21.35 11.03
N ILE A 132 12.73 20.04 11.01
CA ILE A 132 11.73 19.09 10.50
C ILE A 132 10.46 19.18 11.33
N ARG A 133 9.33 19.43 10.66
CA ARG A 133 7.99 19.54 11.27
C ARG A 133 6.90 18.87 10.43
N LYS A 134 7.22 18.48 9.19
CA LYS A 134 6.33 17.77 8.28
C LYS A 134 6.98 16.51 7.72
N PHE A 135 6.15 15.51 7.50
CA PHE A 135 6.60 14.20 7.08
C PHE A 135 5.79 13.68 5.88
N ILE A 136 6.49 12.97 5.00
CA ILE A 136 5.88 12.10 4.00
C ILE A 136 5.96 10.68 4.56
N GLY A 137 4.82 10.00 4.73
CA GLY A 137 4.78 8.64 5.27
C GLY A 137 4.86 7.58 4.18
N THR A 138 5.69 6.56 4.37
CA THR A 138 5.75 5.40 3.46
C THR A 138 6.08 4.09 4.18
N GLY A 139 5.71 2.99 3.54
CA GLY A 139 5.96 1.62 3.97
C GLY A 139 5.39 0.66 2.94
N LEU A 140 5.66 -0.64 3.11
CA LEU A 140 5.14 -1.71 2.25
C LEU A 140 4.16 -2.60 3.04
N SER A 141 3.09 -3.07 2.40
CA SER A 141 2.14 -4.04 2.98
C SER A 141 1.54 -3.51 4.29
N LYS A 142 1.50 -4.31 5.37
CA LYS A 142 1.07 -3.85 6.72
C LYS A 142 1.77 -2.59 7.24
N ARG A 143 3.02 -2.33 6.82
CA ARG A 143 3.74 -1.10 7.21
C ARG A 143 3.17 0.11 6.47
N ALA A 144 2.82 -0.08 5.19
CA ALA A 144 2.05 0.89 4.42
C ALA A 144 0.70 1.16 5.08
N TRP A 145 0.05 0.12 5.60
CA TRP A 145 -1.20 0.24 6.33
C TRP A 145 -1.08 1.15 7.54
N SER A 146 -0.05 0.95 8.38
CA SER A 146 0.21 1.83 9.52
C SER A 146 0.50 3.28 9.12
N THR A 147 1.05 3.53 7.93
CA THR A 147 1.23 4.92 7.46
C THR A 147 -0.10 5.63 7.16
N TRP A 148 -1.15 4.89 6.78
CA TRP A 148 -2.50 5.45 6.68
C TRP A 148 -3.03 5.86 8.04
N PHE A 149 -2.92 5.00 9.04
CA PHE A 149 -3.37 5.33 10.39
C PHE A 149 -2.59 6.50 10.98
N ALA A 150 -1.26 6.51 10.78
CA ALA A 150 -0.44 7.63 11.21
C ALA A 150 -0.88 8.95 10.53
N ALA A 151 -1.22 8.91 9.23
CA ALA A 151 -1.72 10.08 8.52
C ALA A 151 -3.09 10.56 9.03
N ILE A 152 -3.97 9.63 9.38
CA ILE A 152 -5.29 9.90 9.94
C ILE A 152 -5.15 10.57 11.33
N ALA A 153 -4.27 10.06 12.18
CA ALA A 153 -4.18 10.49 13.57
C ALA A 153 -3.19 11.64 13.82
N ASP A 154 -2.21 11.89 12.95
CA ASP A 154 -1.19 12.93 13.15
C ASP A 154 -1.12 13.93 11.97
N THR A 155 -1.15 15.21 12.28
CA THR A 155 -1.13 16.32 11.30
C THR A 155 0.26 16.68 10.78
N ARG A 156 1.32 16.11 11.37
CA ARG A 156 2.69 16.22 10.89
C ARG A 156 2.87 15.46 9.58
N ILE A 157 2.10 14.39 9.33
CA ILE A 157 2.09 13.72 8.03
C ILE A 157 1.27 14.53 7.03
N GLU A 158 1.93 15.06 6.00
CA GLU A 158 1.31 15.91 4.97
C GLU A 158 1.07 15.19 3.64
N ALA A 159 1.71 14.04 3.43
CA ALA A 159 1.49 13.18 2.27
C ALA A 159 1.86 11.73 2.58
N ILE A 160 1.34 10.78 1.81
CA ILE A 160 1.72 9.37 1.94
C ILE A 160 2.01 8.69 0.59
N ALA A 161 2.91 7.72 0.61
CA ALA A 161 3.18 6.79 -0.48
C ALA A 161 3.07 5.34 0.01
N PRO A 162 1.85 4.79 0.17
CA PRO A 162 1.66 3.40 0.58
C PRO A 162 1.89 2.43 -0.59
N PHE A 163 2.62 1.35 -0.32
CA PHE A 163 2.90 0.29 -1.30
C PHE A 163 2.20 -1.02 -0.92
N VAL A 164 1.54 -1.67 -1.88
CA VAL A 164 0.93 -3.00 -1.82
C VAL A 164 0.04 -3.23 -0.59
N ILE A 165 -0.94 -2.34 -0.38
CA ILE A 165 -2.00 -2.50 0.62
C ILE A 165 -3.38 -2.21 0.00
N ASP A 166 -3.76 -3.06 -0.96
CA ASP A 166 -4.92 -2.84 -1.84
C ASP A 166 -6.20 -3.47 -1.28
N ILE A 167 -6.62 -3.06 -0.07
CA ILE A 167 -7.69 -3.72 0.69
C ILE A 167 -8.77 -2.78 1.26
N PHE A 168 -8.80 -1.48 0.93
CA PHE A 168 -9.82 -0.58 1.53
C PHE A 168 -11.22 -0.80 0.97
N SER A 169 -12.25 -0.42 1.75
CA SER A 169 -13.59 -1.04 1.65
C SER A 169 -13.47 -2.55 1.85
N MET A 170 -12.87 -2.93 2.99
CA MET A 170 -12.42 -4.30 3.28
C MET A 170 -13.55 -5.32 3.13
N ASP A 171 -14.77 -4.96 3.53
CA ASP A 171 -15.97 -5.78 3.36
C ASP A 171 -16.18 -6.21 1.90
N LYS A 172 -16.12 -5.27 0.97
CA LYS A 172 -16.33 -5.51 -0.46
C LYS A 172 -15.13 -6.20 -1.09
N VAL A 173 -13.92 -5.77 -0.74
CA VAL A 173 -12.69 -6.35 -1.28
C VAL A 173 -12.55 -7.82 -0.88
N LEU A 174 -12.81 -8.15 0.39
CA LEU A 174 -12.68 -9.53 0.87
C LEU A 174 -13.73 -10.45 0.23
N ASP A 175 -14.96 -9.97 0.03
CA ASP A 175 -15.98 -10.73 -0.70
C ASP A 175 -15.61 -10.94 -2.17
N ASP A 176 -15.15 -9.89 -2.86
CA ASP A 176 -14.71 -10.01 -4.25
C ASP A 176 -13.52 -10.96 -4.37
N THR A 177 -12.56 -10.88 -3.44
CA THR A 177 -11.39 -11.77 -3.40
C THR A 177 -11.84 -13.22 -3.29
N TYR A 178 -12.74 -13.53 -2.37
CA TYR A 178 -13.28 -14.88 -2.18
C TYR A 178 -14.01 -15.40 -3.42
N GLN A 179 -14.87 -14.57 -4.04
CA GLN A 179 -15.58 -14.94 -5.26
C GLN A 179 -14.63 -15.12 -6.45
N THR A 180 -13.62 -14.26 -6.57
CA THR A 180 -12.62 -14.29 -7.65
C THR A 180 -11.86 -15.61 -7.69
N TYR A 181 -11.52 -16.13 -6.52
CA TYR A 181 -10.76 -17.36 -6.39
C TYR A 181 -11.63 -18.60 -6.19
N GLY A 182 -12.88 -18.57 -6.68
CA GLY A 182 -13.77 -19.73 -6.68
C GLY A 182 -14.19 -20.16 -5.28
N GLU A 183 -14.66 -19.18 -4.49
CA GLU A 183 -15.07 -19.37 -3.10
C GLU A 183 -13.94 -19.95 -2.23
N ASN A 184 -12.72 -19.48 -2.48
CA ASN A 184 -11.52 -19.84 -1.75
C ASN A 184 -10.64 -18.61 -1.51
N TRP A 185 -9.59 -18.80 -0.73
CA TRP A 185 -8.63 -17.76 -0.40
C TRP A 185 -7.28 -17.99 -1.07
N PRO A 186 -6.58 -16.92 -1.48
CA PRO A 186 -5.21 -17.07 -1.93
C PRO A 186 -4.34 -17.50 -0.75
N LEU A 187 -3.28 -18.29 -1.01
CA LEU A 187 -2.37 -18.80 0.03
C LEU A 187 -1.81 -17.69 0.94
N ALA A 188 -1.66 -16.48 0.42
CA ALA A 188 -1.21 -15.32 1.20
C ALA A 188 -2.13 -15.00 2.40
N PHE A 189 -3.40 -15.43 2.37
CA PHE A 189 -4.37 -15.26 3.46
C PHE A 189 -4.38 -16.42 4.48
N ASP A 190 -3.47 -17.39 4.38
CA ASP A 190 -3.48 -18.61 5.22
C ASP A 190 -3.51 -18.30 6.73
N GLU A 191 -2.70 -17.34 7.20
CA GLU A 191 -2.70 -16.92 8.62
C GLU A 191 -4.08 -16.39 9.06
N TYR A 192 -4.73 -15.58 8.23
CA TYR A 192 -6.06 -15.03 8.50
C TYR A 192 -7.15 -16.11 8.44
N HIS A 193 -6.97 -17.10 7.57
CA HIS A 193 -7.87 -18.24 7.46
C HIS A 193 -7.78 -19.15 8.70
N ARG A 194 -6.56 -19.49 9.13
CA ARG A 194 -6.29 -20.32 10.31
C ARG A 194 -6.79 -19.69 11.61
N GLU A 195 -6.70 -18.36 11.72
CA GLU A 195 -7.26 -17.63 12.86
C GLU A 195 -8.78 -17.42 12.76
N GLY A 196 -9.44 -17.95 11.73
CA GLY A 196 -10.89 -17.93 11.55
C GLY A 196 -11.45 -16.56 11.14
N ILE A 197 -10.61 -15.59 10.79
CA ILE A 197 -11.00 -14.22 10.41
C ILE A 197 -11.81 -14.27 9.11
N THR A 198 -11.34 -15.06 8.15
CA THR A 198 -11.99 -15.17 6.85
C THR A 198 -13.39 -15.80 6.93
N GLY A 199 -13.69 -16.60 7.97
CA GLY A 199 -15.02 -17.15 8.20
C GLY A 199 -16.00 -16.16 8.84
N GLN A 200 -15.48 -15.07 9.40
CA GLN A 200 -16.23 -14.11 10.21
C GLN A 200 -16.52 -12.79 9.48
N ARG A 201 -16.28 -12.70 8.17
CA ARG A 201 -16.42 -11.49 7.33
C ARG A 201 -17.79 -10.80 7.38
N LYS A 202 -18.82 -11.50 7.85
CA LYS A 202 -20.22 -11.05 7.91
C LYS A 202 -20.74 -10.96 9.35
N THR A 203 -19.84 -10.80 10.32
CA THR A 203 -20.19 -10.72 11.74
C THR A 203 -20.07 -9.29 12.27
N GLU A 204 -20.77 -8.98 13.36
CA GLU A 204 -20.66 -7.67 14.00
C GLU A 204 -19.24 -7.38 14.52
N ASN A 205 -18.52 -8.42 14.98
CA ASN A 205 -17.20 -8.24 15.58
C ASN A 205 -16.13 -7.90 14.54
N ILE A 206 -16.19 -8.46 13.33
CA ILE A 206 -15.31 -8.00 12.25
C ILE A 206 -15.68 -6.56 11.85
N ASP A 207 -16.97 -6.20 11.81
CA ASP A 207 -17.39 -4.83 11.48
C ASP A 207 -16.86 -3.81 12.50
N LYS A 208 -16.84 -4.16 13.79
CA LYS A 208 -16.20 -3.37 14.85
C LYS A 208 -14.70 -3.20 14.59
N LEU A 209 -14.01 -4.28 14.19
CA LEU A 209 -12.59 -4.22 13.85
C LEU A 209 -12.35 -3.34 12.63
N MET A 210 -13.19 -3.43 11.59
CA MET A 210 -13.04 -2.64 10.36
C MET A 210 -13.19 -1.12 10.63
N ARG A 211 -13.90 -0.70 11.68
CA ARG A 211 -13.93 0.72 12.10
C ARG A 211 -12.56 1.26 12.53
N ILE A 212 -11.63 0.36 12.89
CA ILE A 212 -10.24 0.67 13.20
C ILE A 212 -9.37 0.41 11.97
N GLU A 213 -9.56 -0.75 11.32
CA GLU A 213 -8.63 -1.26 10.33
C GLU A 213 -8.82 -0.71 8.91
N ASP A 214 -10.01 -0.24 8.54
CA ASP A 214 -10.26 0.25 7.18
C ASP A 214 -10.17 1.80 7.16
N PRO A 215 -9.12 2.39 6.57
CA PRO A 215 -9.00 3.85 6.43
C PRO A 215 -10.24 4.51 5.84
N LEU A 216 -10.99 3.82 4.98
CA LEU A 216 -12.18 4.40 4.35
C LEU A 216 -13.31 4.64 5.34
N ARG A 217 -13.39 3.86 6.44
CA ARG A 217 -14.40 4.04 7.50
C ARG A 217 -14.22 5.36 8.25
N TYR A 218 -13.04 5.99 8.16
CA TYR A 218 -12.79 7.30 8.76
C TYR A 218 -13.43 8.46 7.99
N LEU A 219 -14.00 8.23 6.78
CA LEU A 219 -14.80 9.25 6.09
C LEU A 219 -16.06 9.63 6.88
N ASP A 220 -16.63 8.69 7.62
CA ASP A 220 -17.83 8.89 8.45
C ASP A 220 -17.46 9.20 9.92
N SER A 221 -16.27 9.75 10.17
CA SER A 221 -15.73 10.02 11.51
C SER A 221 -15.40 11.52 11.71
N ALA A 222 -14.68 11.84 12.79
CA ALA A 222 -14.11 13.17 13.01
C ALA A 222 -12.86 13.47 12.14
N TYR A 223 -12.33 12.48 11.40
CA TYR A 223 -11.07 12.59 10.67
C TYR A 223 -11.13 12.58 9.13
N PRO A 224 -12.25 12.88 8.42
CA PRO A 224 -12.32 12.75 6.96
C PRO A 224 -11.32 13.68 6.24
N GLN A 225 -11.04 14.85 6.80
CA GLN A 225 -10.08 15.80 6.23
C GLN A 225 -8.65 15.26 6.23
N ARG A 226 -8.33 14.33 7.15
CA ARG A 226 -7.01 13.70 7.20
C ARG A 226 -6.80 12.72 6.06
N LEU A 227 -7.87 12.12 5.55
CA LEU A 227 -7.83 11.34 4.32
C LEU A 227 -7.66 12.20 3.06
N ALA A 228 -7.83 13.53 3.12
CA ALA A 228 -7.72 14.41 1.96
C ALA A 228 -6.28 14.83 1.60
N ILE A 229 -5.29 14.46 2.42
CA ILE A 229 -3.87 14.75 2.14
C ILE A 229 -3.41 14.12 0.80
N PRO A 230 -2.42 14.69 0.11
CA PRO A 230 -1.81 14.08 -1.07
C PRO A 230 -1.38 12.63 -0.84
N LYS A 231 -1.71 11.75 -1.79
CA LYS A 231 -1.35 10.33 -1.70
C LYS A 231 -0.99 9.73 -3.05
N CYS A 232 0.10 8.97 -3.09
CA CYS A 232 0.48 8.17 -4.25
C CYS A 232 0.37 6.69 -3.86
N ILE A 233 -0.67 6.01 -4.32
CA ILE A 233 -0.94 4.60 -3.99
C ILE A 233 -0.25 3.72 -5.02
N LEU A 234 0.51 2.73 -4.56
CA LEU A 234 1.29 1.84 -5.42
C LEU A 234 0.93 0.39 -5.21
N ASN A 235 0.37 -0.25 -6.23
CA ASN A 235 -0.05 -1.66 -6.20
C ASN A 235 0.68 -2.46 -7.28
N ALA A 236 0.46 -3.77 -7.31
CA ALA A 236 1.09 -4.67 -8.26
C ALA A 236 0.02 -5.46 -9.03
N THR A 237 0.21 -5.67 -10.34
CA THR A 237 -0.81 -6.36 -11.16
C THR A 237 -0.94 -7.85 -10.87
N GLY A 238 0.08 -8.45 -10.27
CA GLY A 238 0.16 -9.88 -9.96
C GLY A 238 0.40 -10.14 -8.48
N ASP A 239 -0.09 -9.26 -7.62
CA ASP A 239 0.03 -9.35 -6.15
C ASP A 239 -0.48 -10.69 -5.60
N ASN A 240 0.17 -11.23 -4.57
CA ASN A 240 -0.18 -12.52 -4.01
C ASN A 240 -1.43 -12.48 -3.10
N PHE A 241 -1.75 -11.31 -2.56
CA PHE A 241 -2.87 -11.04 -1.66
C PHE A 241 -4.06 -10.46 -2.40
N TYR A 242 -3.81 -9.44 -3.23
CA TYR A 242 -4.86 -8.54 -3.70
C TYR A 242 -5.20 -8.75 -5.19
N VAL A 243 -6.49 -8.75 -5.50
CA VAL A 243 -6.98 -8.82 -6.88
C VAL A 243 -6.65 -7.47 -7.56
N PRO A 244 -6.14 -7.47 -8.81
CA PRO A 244 -5.57 -6.27 -9.44
C PRO A 244 -6.56 -5.11 -9.71
N ASP A 245 -7.85 -5.35 -9.56
CA ASP A 245 -8.91 -4.35 -9.76
C ASP A 245 -9.62 -3.95 -8.45
N ASN A 246 -9.06 -4.28 -7.29
CA ASN A 246 -9.59 -3.89 -5.96
C ASN A 246 -9.78 -2.37 -5.81
N THR A 247 -8.95 -1.57 -6.48
CA THR A 247 -9.05 -0.11 -6.46
C THR A 247 -10.42 0.42 -6.86
N ARG A 248 -11.21 -0.34 -7.63
CA ARG A 248 -12.59 0.06 -8.01
C ARG A 248 -13.52 0.24 -6.80
N PHE A 249 -13.20 -0.41 -5.67
CA PHE A 249 -14.03 -0.34 -4.47
C PHE A 249 -13.77 0.91 -3.63
N TYR A 250 -12.58 1.52 -3.68
CA TYR A 250 -12.24 2.60 -2.76
C TYR A 250 -11.57 3.81 -3.40
N PHE A 251 -10.90 3.66 -4.56
CA PHE A 251 -10.03 4.72 -5.07
C PHE A 251 -10.80 6.01 -5.32
N ASP A 252 -11.98 5.93 -5.94
CA ASP A 252 -12.81 7.09 -6.22
C ASP A 252 -13.40 7.74 -4.97
N GLN A 253 -13.65 6.96 -3.91
CA GLN A 253 -14.16 7.45 -2.62
C GLN A 253 -13.12 8.26 -1.83
N LEU A 254 -11.82 7.98 -2.00
CA LEU A 254 -10.77 8.69 -1.29
C LEU A 254 -10.75 10.21 -1.62
N PRO A 255 -10.81 11.12 -0.64
CA PRO A 255 -10.83 12.55 -0.93
C PRO A 255 -9.45 13.07 -1.33
N GLY A 256 -9.44 14.29 -1.85
CA GLY A 256 -8.23 15.07 -2.11
C GLY A 256 -7.41 14.59 -3.31
N ILE A 257 -6.15 15.03 -3.33
CA ILE A 257 -5.22 14.76 -4.43
C ILE A 257 -4.67 13.34 -4.28
N LYS A 258 -4.92 12.50 -5.28
CA LYS A 258 -4.51 11.09 -5.28
C LYS A 258 -4.00 10.66 -6.65
N ALA A 259 -2.95 9.84 -6.66
CA ALA A 259 -2.45 9.15 -7.84
C ALA A 259 -2.37 7.65 -7.55
N LEU A 260 -2.59 6.84 -8.59
CA LEU A 260 -2.45 5.39 -8.55
C LEU A 260 -1.34 4.98 -9.53
N ARG A 261 -0.40 4.15 -9.07
CA ARG A 261 0.60 3.48 -9.91
C ARG A 261 0.49 1.99 -9.67
N VAL A 262 0.05 1.24 -10.68
CA VAL A 262 0.08 -0.22 -10.62
C VAL A 262 1.32 -0.71 -11.38
N ALA A 263 2.16 -1.51 -10.73
CA ALA A 263 3.37 -2.08 -11.30
C ALA A 263 3.03 -3.33 -12.13
N PRO A 264 3.23 -3.30 -13.46
CA PRO A 264 2.97 -4.46 -14.30
C PRO A 264 3.96 -5.58 -13.98
N ASN A 265 3.50 -6.83 -14.10
CA ASN A 265 4.32 -8.03 -13.93
C ASN A 265 5.11 -8.06 -12.61
N SER A 266 4.56 -7.45 -11.56
CA SER A 266 5.12 -7.47 -10.22
C SER A 266 4.17 -8.24 -9.31
N ASP A 267 4.74 -9.04 -8.42
CA ASP A 267 4.02 -9.61 -7.28
C ASP A 267 4.12 -8.66 -6.07
N HIS A 268 3.63 -9.14 -4.93
CA HIS A 268 3.63 -8.37 -3.67
C HIS A 268 5.03 -7.87 -3.29
N TYR A 269 6.06 -8.63 -3.64
CA TYR A 269 7.45 -8.36 -3.28
C TYR A 269 8.22 -7.60 -4.37
N GLY A 270 7.89 -7.82 -5.63
CA GLY A 270 8.47 -7.18 -6.80
C GLY A 270 8.18 -5.68 -6.89
N ILE A 271 7.19 -5.19 -6.12
CA ILE A 271 6.92 -3.75 -6.01
C ILE A 271 8.13 -2.95 -5.50
N ARG A 272 9.08 -3.58 -4.78
CA ARG A 272 10.31 -2.94 -4.28
C ARG A 272 11.12 -2.26 -5.39
N ASN A 273 11.09 -2.82 -6.60
CA ASN A 273 11.74 -2.24 -7.78
C ASN A 273 11.16 -0.88 -8.21
N TYR A 274 10.02 -0.49 -7.64
CA TYR A 274 9.31 0.74 -7.93
C TYR A 274 9.38 1.77 -6.80
N VAL A 275 9.88 1.39 -5.62
CA VAL A 275 9.89 2.24 -4.42
C VAL A 275 10.70 3.51 -4.64
N GLU A 276 11.98 3.37 -4.98
CA GLU A 276 12.91 4.48 -5.16
C GLU A 276 12.38 5.52 -6.16
N THR A 277 12.09 5.11 -7.39
CA THR A 277 11.63 6.04 -8.44
C THR A 277 10.31 6.73 -8.11
N SER A 278 9.42 6.05 -7.38
CA SER A 278 8.11 6.60 -7.02
C SER A 278 8.23 7.63 -5.90
N LEU A 279 9.06 7.35 -4.90
CA LEU A 279 9.33 8.28 -3.81
C LEU A 279 10.06 9.52 -4.31
N ILE A 280 11.10 9.37 -5.13
CA ILE A 280 11.80 10.52 -5.75
C ILE A 280 10.80 11.42 -6.49
N THR A 281 9.94 10.81 -7.33
CA THR A 281 8.94 11.56 -8.09
C THR A 281 7.95 12.29 -7.19
N LEU A 282 7.42 11.63 -6.15
CA LEU A 282 6.46 12.24 -5.23
C LEU A 282 7.11 13.40 -4.45
N ILE A 283 8.28 13.16 -3.87
CA ILE A 283 8.98 14.13 -3.01
C ILE A 283 9.35 15.38 -3.81
N ASN A 284 9.94 15.23 -5.00
CA ASN A 284 10.27 16.39 -5.84
C ASN A 284 9.02 17.20 -6.18
N ARG A 285 7.92 16.55 -6.56
CA ARG A 285 6.66 17.26 -6.82
C ARG A 285 6.16 18.04 -5.60
N LEU A 286 6.27 17.47 -4.39
CA LEU A 286 5.90 18.16 -3.16
C LEU A 286 6.81 19.35 -2.84
N HIS A 287 8.11 19.25 -3.13
CA HIS A 287 9.04 20.38 -2.97
C HIS A 287 8.78 21.51 -3.95
N HIS A 288 8.44 21.17 -5.20
CA HIS A 288 8.14 22.15 -6.25
C HIS A 288 6.67 22.59 -6.29
N ALA A 289 5.86 22.21 -5.28
CA ALA A 289 4.42 22.49 -5.22
C ALA A 289 3.64 22.07 -6.48
N VAL A 290 4.10 21.02 -7.17
CA VAL A 290 3.44 20.48 -8.37
C VAL A 290 2.43 19.42 -7.94
N THR A 291 1.13 19.68 -8.16
CA THR A 291 0.05 18.73 -7.82
C THR A 291 0.31 17.34 -8.40
N LEU A 292 -0.11 16.27 -7.73
CA LEU A 292 -0.09 14.95 -8.34
C LEU A 292 -0.95 14.91 -9.62
N PRO A 293 -0.52 14.11 -10.60
CA PRO A 293 -1.12 14.13 -11.92
C PRO A 293 -2.44 13.36 -11.90
N ARG A 294 -3.48 13.93 -12.51
CA ARG A 294 -4.81 13.33 -12.58
C ARG A 294 -5.02 12.59 -13.89
N MET A 295 -5.88 11.59 -13.85
CA MET A 295 -6.34 10.83 -15.02
C MET A 295 -7.86 10.74 -14.95
N ARG A 296 -8.53 11.05 -16.04
CA ARG A 296 -9.95 10.77 -16.24
C ARG A 296 -10.09 9.55 -17.12
N MET A 297 -11.01 8.67 -16.78
CA MET A 297 -11.31 7.44 -17.51
C MET A 297 -12.78 7.45 -17.90
N GLN A 298 -13.09 7.19 -19.16
CA GLN A 298 -14.45 7.02 -19.64
C GLN A 298 -14.53 5.76 -20.51
N TRP A 299 -15.37 4.83 -20.09
CA TRP A 299 -15.69 3.64 -20.87
C TRP A 299 -16.82 3.93 -21.85
N THR A 300 -16.65 3.51 -23.09
CA THR A 300 -17.70 3.50 -24.10
C THR A 300 -17.79 2.11 -24.70
N LYS A 301 -18.99 1.52 -24.68
CA LYS A 301 -19.24 0.27 -25.39
C LYS A 301 -19.24 0.58 -26.89
N SER A 302 -18.23 0.09 -27.61
CA SER A 302 -18.30 0.02 -29.06
C SER A 302 -18.96 -1.30 -29.44
N GLY A 303 -19.96 -1.26 -30.32
CA GLY A 303 -20.86 -2.38 -30.61
C GLY A 303 -20.16 -3.72 -30.92
N VAL A 304 -20.94 -4.80 -30.87
CA VAL A 304 -20.46 -6.17 -31.14
C VAL A 304 -20.06 -6.29 -32.62
N LYS A 305 -18.78 -6.60 -32.88
CA LYS A 305 -18.33 -7.06 -34.21
C LYS A 305 -17.80 -8.49 -34.08
N LYS A 306 -18.35 -9.42 -34.86
CA LYS A 306 -17.96 -10.84 -34.91
C LYS A 306 -17.90 -11.53 -33.52
N GLY A 307 -18.96 -11.36 -32.71
CA GLY A 307 -19.06 -12.02 -31.40
C GLY A 307 -18.09 -11.52 -30.31
N SER A 308 -17.29 -10.49 -30.59
CA SER A 308 -16.40 -9.86 -29.60
C SER A 308 -16.96 -8.50 -29.18
N ILE A 309 -17.06 -8.26 -27.87
CA ILE A 309 -17.36 -6.94 -27.31
C ILE A 309 -16.08 -6.10 -27.42
N SER A 310 -16.18 -4.94 -28.08
CA SER A 310 -15.10 -3.97 -28.15
C SER A 310 -15.40 -2.85 -27.15
N ASN A 311 -14.71 -2.86 -26.02
CA ASN A 311 -14.77 -1.74 -25.09
C ASN A 311 -13.71 -0.72 -25.48
N VAL A 312 -14.12 0.54 -25.53
CA VAL A 312 -13.24 1.68 -25.79
C VAL A 312 -13.03 2.40 -24.48
N LEU A 313 -11.78 2.56 -24.08
CA LEU A 313 -11.41 3.39 -22.95
C LEU A 313 -10.81 4.70 -23.45
N GLN A 314 -11.49 5.79 -23.15
CA GLN A 314 -10.97 7.13 -23.37
C GLN A 314 -10.31 7.64 -22.08
N LEU A 315 -9.11 8.16 -22.24
CA LEU A 315 -8.29 8.70 -21.16
C LEU A 315 -8.05 10.18 -21.38
N GLY A 316 -8.14 10.96 -20.31
CA GLY A 316 -7.66 12.34 -20.28
C GLY A 316 -6.61 12.52 -19.18
N PHE A 317 -5.44 13.03 -19.53
CA PHE A 317 -4.35 13.30 -18.60
C PHE A 317 -4.27 14.81 -18.29
N SER A 318 -4.06 15.16 -17.01
CA SER A 318 -3.88 16.56 -16.59
C SER A 318 -2.59 17.19 -17.09
N GLU A 319 -1.59 16.38 -17.42
CA GLU A 319 -0.29 16.78 -17.96
C GLU A 319 0.14 15.82 -19.06
N MET A 320 1.01 16.28 -19.96
CA MET A 320 1.44 15.48 -21.12
C MET A 320 2.29 14.29 -20.65
N PRO A 321 1.90 13.04 -20.96
CA PRO A 321 2.71 11.89 -20.62
C PRO A 321 3.95 11.80 -21.53
N VAL A 322 5.08 11.33 -20.97
CA VAL A 322 6.30 11.02 -21.75
C VAL A 322 6.14 9.67 -22.47
N LYS A 323 5.43 8.74 -21.84
CA LYS A 323 5.13 7.42 -22.40
C LYS A 323 3.74 7.00 -21.97
N VAL A 324 3.00 6.35 -22.87
CA VAL A 324 1.75 5.64 -22.54
C VAL A 324 1.91 4.20 -22.99
N VAL A 325 1.61 3.26 -22.09
CA VAL A 325 1.71 1.82 -22.35
C VAL A 325 0.44 1.14 -21.88
N GLN A 326 -0.18 0.40 -22.79
CA GLN A 326 -1.25 -0.53 -22.50
C GLN A 326 -0.66 -1.89 -22.13
N TRP A 327 -1.08 -2.41 -20.99
CA TRP A 327 -0.70 -3.72 -20.47
C TRP A 327 -1.93 -4.61 -20.45
N ILE A 328 -1.88 -5.74 -21.14
CA ILE A 328 -2.99 -6.71 -21.19
C ILE A 328 -2.47 -8.08 -20.78
N ALA A 329 -3.16 -8.72 -19.88
CA ALA A 329 -3.02 -10.15 -19.62
C ALA A 329 -4.34 -10.86 -19.92
N SER A 330 -4.27 -12.13 -20.34
CA SER A 330 -5.43 -13.00 -20.46
C SER A 330 -5.23 -14.27 -19.66
N ASN A 331 -6.26 -14.68 -18.93
CA ASN A 331 -6.31 -15.99 -18.29
C ASN A 331 -7.59 -16.72 -18.77
N PRO A 332 -7.47 -17.83 -19.51
CA PRO A 332 -8.62 -18.56 -20.01
C PRO A 332 -9.29 -19.44 -18.94
N THR A 333 -8.64 -19.71 -17.80
CA THR A 333 -9.14 -20.67 -16.81
C THR A 333 -9.83 -20.02 -15.61
N ALA A 334 -9.37 -18.84 -15.19
CA ALA A 334 -9.89 -18.17 -14.00
C ALA A 334 -9.64 -16.66 -14.03
N ARG A 335 -10.36 -15.90 -13.18
CA ARG A 335 -10.07 -14.47 -12.91
C ARG A 335 -8.86 -14.33 -11.98
N ASP A 336 -7.80 -15.09 -12.22
CA ASP A 336 -6.57 -15.07 -11.42
C ASP A 336 -5.43 -14.52 -12.26
N PHE A 337 -4.89 -13.37 -11.89
CA PHE A 337 -3.82 -12.68 -12.62
C PHE A 337 -2.52 -12.60 -11.82
N ARG A 338 -2.41 -13.40 -10.76
CA ARG A 338 -1.23 -13.42 -9.89
C ARG A 338 0.00 -13.82 -10.69
N TYR A 339 1.13 -13.19 -10.37
CA TYR A 339 2.39 -13.48 -11.03
C TYR A 339 2.81 -14.95 -10.82
N ALA A 340 2.50 -15.49 -9.64
CA ALA A 340 2.74 -16.89 -9.27
C ALA A 340 1.97 -17.90 -10.15
N CYS A 341 0.85 -17.49 -10.75
CA CYS A 341 0.06 -18.32 -11.67
C CYS A 341 0.61 -18.33 -13.11
N GLY A 342 1.81 -17.80 -13.34
CA GLY A 342 2.44 -17.72 -14.66
C GLY A 342 1.83 -16.65 -15.58
N ILE A 343 0.90 -15.83 -15.07
CA ILE A 343 0.25 -14.78 -15.86
C ILE A 343 1.18 -13.59 -16.04
N ARG A 344 1.31 -13.12 -17.29
CA ARG A 344 2.13 -11.96 -17.65
C ARG A 344 1.29 -11.01 -18.50
N TYR A 345 1.45 -9.72 -18.21
CA TYR A 345 0.90 -8.62 -18.98
C TYR A 345 1.87 -8.29 -20.10
N GLU A 346 1.35 -8.24 -21.31
CA GLU A 346 2.06 -7.83 -22.51
C GLU A 346 1.92 -6.31 -22.71
N ALA A 347 3.02 -5.66 -23.09
CA ALA A 347 3.09 -4.22 -23.26
C ALA A 347 2.88 -3.80 -24.72
N THR A 348 1.90 -2.94 -24.95
CA THR A 348 1.67 -2.26 -26.23
C THR A 348 1.85 -0.76 -26.03
N PRO A 349 2.88 -0.14 -26.64
CA PRO A 349 3.04 1.31 -26.62
C PRO A 349 1.85 2.01 -27.28
N ILE A 350 1.40 3.12 -26.69
CA ILE A 350 0.45 4.04 -27.31
C ILE A 350 1.14 5.38 -27.46
N ALA A 351 0.92 6.03 -28.61
CA ALA A 351 1.44 7.37 -28.88
C ALA A 351 1.04 8.32 -27.72
N PRO A 352 2.01 8.98 -27.06
CA PRO A 352 1.71 9.88 -25.96
C PRO A 352 0.86 11.06 -26.46
N ALA A 353 -0.26 11.29 -25.80
CA ALA A 353 -1.14 12.42 -26.03
C ALA A 353 -1.87 12.77 -24.72
N ARG A 354 -2.35 14.01 -24.58
CA ARG A 354 -3.20 14.38 -23.42
C ARG A 354 -4.52 13.62 -23.39
N ASN A 355 -5.03 13.26 -24.56
CA ASN A 355 -6.20 12.39 -24.70
C ASN A 355 -5.79 11.15 -25.48
N VAL A 356 -6.04 9.97 -24.92
CA VAL A 356 -5.66 8.68 -25.52
C VAL A 356 -6.87 7.77 -25.57
N THR A 357 -6.99 7.00 -26.65
CA THR A 357 -7.96 5.93 -26.78
C THR A 357 -7.24 4.59 -26.73
N ALA A 358 -7.65 3.74 -25.79
CA ALA A 358 -7.20 2.35 -25.71
C ALA A 358 -8.36 1.42 -26.05
N TRP A 359 -8.08 0.42 -26.89
CA TRP A 359 -9.06 -0.56 -27.33
C TRP A 359 -8.90 -1.84 -26.51
N MET A 360 -10.03 -2.39 -26.08
CA MET A 360 -10.08 -3.71 -25.45
C MET A 360 -11.07 -4.57 -26.20
N THR A 361 -10.55 -5.64 -26.80
CA THR A 361 -11.38 -6.73 -27.31
C THR A 361 -11.47 -7.80 -26.25
N THR A 362 -12.67 -8.26 -25.91
CA THR A 362 -12.86 -9.43 -25.04
C THR A 362 -13.31 -10.61 -25.91
N PRO A 363 -12.40 -11.50 -26.34
CA PRO A 363 -12.77 -12.67 -27.13
C PRO A 363 -13.28 -13.79 -26.21
N GLY A 364 -14.55 -14.17 -26.35
CA GLY A 364 -15.15 -15.36 -25.75
C GLY A 364 -15.10 -15.41 -24.20
N GLU A 365 -15.03 -16.62 -23.64
CA GLU A 365 -15.03 -16.94 -22.20
C GLU A 365 -13.68 -16.67 -21.48
N ARG A 366 -12.84 -15.75 -21.98
CA ARG A 366 -11.51 -15.49 -21.40
C ARG A 366 -11.55 -14.29 -20.47
N TRP A 367 -10.95 -14.42 -19.29
CA TRP A 367 -10.73 -13.29 -18.40
C TRP A 367 -9.59 -12.42 -18.95
N LYS A 368 -9.79 -11.10 -18.94
CA LYS A 368 -8.75 -10.12 -19.28
C LYS A 368 -8.55 -9.14 -18.15
N SER A 369 -7.29 -8.87 -17.84
CA SER A 369 -6.90 -7.77 -16.97
C SER A 369 -6.16 -6.72 -17.78
N PHE A 370 -6.35 -5.48 -17.37
CA PHE A 370 -5.96 -4.31 -18.12
C PHE A 370 -5.38 -3.25 -17.22
N LEU A 371 -4.20 -2.78 -17.60
CA LEU A 371 -3.52 -1.68 -16.95
C LEU A 371 -3.03 -0.70 -18.01
N LEU A 372 -3.31 0.58 -17.82
CA LEU A 372 -2.61 1.62 -18.55
C LEU A 372 -1.64 2.32 -17.62
N LYS A 373 -0.38 2.31 -18.03
CA LYS A 373 0.69 3.00 -17.32
C LYS A 373 1.13 4.18 -18.17
N ARG A 374 1.10 5.38 -17.59
CA ARG A 374 1.85 6.52 -18.11
C ARG A 374 3.17 6.68 -17.35
N ASN A 375 4.18 7.17 -18.05
CA ASN A 375 5.38 7.72 -17.42
C ASN A 375 5.34 9.24 -17.55
N LEU A 376 5.83 9.90 -16.52
CA LEU A 376 5.93 11.35 -16.46
C LEU A 376 7.40 11.72 -16.38
N GLN A 377 7.73 12.92 -16.88
CA GLN A 377 9.04 13.48 -16.64
C GLN A 377 9.17 13.73 -15.13
N MET A 378 10.32 13.38 -14.54
CA MET A 378 10.56 13.75 -13.15
C MET A 378 10.48 15.27 -13.07
N ALA A 379 9.71 15.78 -12.11
CA ALA A 379 9.77 17.19 -11.77
C ALA A 379 11.20 17.45 -11.30
N SER A 380 11.94 18.24 -12.08
CA SER A 380 13.33 18.62 -11.85
C SER A 380 13.43 19.73 -10.82
#